data_AF-D5ZU19-F1
#
_entry.id   AF-D5ZU19-F1
#
_cell.length_a   1.000
_cell.length_b   1.000
_cell.length_c   1.000
_cell.angle_alpha   90.00
_cell.angle_beta   90.00
_cell.angle_gamma   90.00
#
_symmetry.space_group_name_H-M   'P 1'
#
loop_
_entity.id
_entity.type
_entity.pdbx_description
1 polymer ?
#
loop_
_entity_poly.entity_id
_entity_poly.type
_entity_poly.pdbx_seq_one_letter_code
_entity_poly.pdbx_strand_id
1 'polypeptide(L)'
;MLEPRPGRRHWVIARRSVSRPQEISYYLAYCPAETTLDELIRVAGSRWVVEECFQSAKQGCGLDDYQVRRYPGRHRHMTLAMAAHACLTVLRARELDTGEAETDPLSSSTSAPPRSGA
;
A
#
# COMPACT_ATOMS: atom_id res chain seq x y z
N MET A 1 -7.75 20.86 -27.48
CA MET A 1 -7.68 19.42 -27.83
C MET A 1 -6.24 19.00 -27.57
N LEU A 2 -5.96 18.25 -26.50
CA LEU A 2 -4.58 17.86 -26.15
C LEU A 2 -4.13 16.77 -27.12
N GLU A 3 -3.14 17.06 -27.95
CA GLU A 3 -2.54 16.05 -28.83
C GLU A 3 -1.95 14.91 -27.99
N PRO A 4 -2.19 13.64 -28.38
CA PRO A 4 -1.60 12.50 -27.68
C PRO A 4 -0.09 12.55 -27.84
N ARG A 5 0.62 12.71 -26.71
CA ARG A 5 2.09 12.65 -26.71
C ARG A 5 2.54 11.28 -27.21
N PRO A 6 3.50 11.21 -28.16
CA PRO A 6 4.05 9.94 -28.62
C PRO A 6 4.60 9.15 -27.43
N GLY A 7 4.31 7.85 -27.38
CA GLY A 7 4.75 6.95 -26.30
C GLY A 7 3.88 6.93 -25.04
N ARG A 8 2.71 7.58 -25.00
CA ARG A 8 1.75 7.45 -23.88
C ARG A 8 0.38 6.98 -24.34
N ARG A 9 -0.29 6.20 -23.49
CA ARG A 9 -1.64 5.68 -23.74
C ARG A 9 -2.59 6.05 -22.60
N HIS A 10 -3.86 6.18 -22.95
CA HIS A 10 -4.95 6.28 -21.98
C HIS A 10 -5.55 4.89 -21.78
N TRP A 11 -5.69 4.47 -20.54
CA TRP A 11 -6.28 3.19 -20.15
C TRP A 11 -7.50 3.42 -19.26
N VAL A 12 -8.50 2.57 -19.42
CA VAL A 12 -9.63 2.43 -18.49
C VAL A 12 -9.55 1.06 -17.86
N ILE A 13 -9.47 1.01 -16.53
CA ILE A 13 -9.40 -0.23 -15.76
C ILE A 13 -10.72 -0.38 -15.00
N ALA A 14 -11.40 -1.50 -15.18
CA ALA A 14 -12.58 -1.86 -14.41
C ALA A 14 -12.20 -2.98 -13.43
N ARG A 15 -12.28 -2.70 -12.12
CA ARG A 15 -12.03 -3.68 -11.06
C ARG A 15 -13.36 -4.06 -10.41
N ARG A 16 -13.72 -5.33 -10.49
CA ARG A 16 -14.87 -5.90 -9.79
C ARG A 16 -14.49 -6.32 -8.37
N SER A 17 -15.33 -6.01 -7.39
CA SER A 17 -15.16 -6.51 -6.02
C SER A 17 -15.44 -8.01 -5.96
N VAL A 18 -14.60 -8.75 -5.22
CA VAL A 18 -14.76 -10.20 -5.01
C VAL A 18 -15.93 -10.48 -4.05
N SER A 19 -16.06 -9.70 -2.99
CA SER A 19 -17.12 -9.86 -1.98
C SER A 19 -18.47 -9.32 -2.43
N ARG A 20 -18.48 -8.32 -3.30
CA ARG A 20 -19.70 -7.68 -3.82
C ARG A 20 -19.61 -7.55 -5.35
N PRO A 21 -19.92 -8.61 -6.11
CA PRO A 21 -19.69 -8.67 -7.57
C PRO A 21 -20.38 -7.58 -8.39
N GLN A 22 -21.43 -6.94 -7.84
CA GLN A 22 -22.14 -5.82 -8.47
C GLN A 22 -21.37 -4.50 -8.35
N GLU A 23 -20.39 -4.41 -7.46
CA GLU A 23 -19.58 -3.21 -7.29
C GLU A 23 -18.34 -3.25 -8.17
N ILE A 24 -18.28 -2.28 -9.08
CA ILE A 24 -17.18 -2.10 -10.03
C ILE A 24 -16.58 -0.72 -9.80
N SER A 25 -15.27 -0.68 -9.55
CA SER A 25 -14.49 0.56 -9.49
C SER A 25 -13.81 0.78 -10.84
N TYR A 26 -13.88 2.02 -11.34
CA TYR A 26 -13.24 2.42 -12.59
C TYR A 26 -12.05 3.34 -12.32
N TYR A 27 -10.94 3.10 -13.02
CA TYR A 27 -9.72 3.90 -12.92
C TYR A 27 -9.31 4.36 -14.32
N LEU A 28 -8.92 5.64 -14.41
CA LEU A 28 -8.31 6.22 -15.60
C LEU A 28 -6.80 6.32 -15.37
N ALA A 29 -6.02 5.75 -16.28
CA ALA A 29 -4.57 5.84 -16.23
C ALA A 29 -4.03 6.48 -17.51
N TYR A 30 -3.09 7.41 -17.32
CA TYR A 30 -2.32 8.02 -18.40
C TYR A 30 -0.83 7.77 -18.16
N CYS A 31 -0.30 6.77 -18.86
CA CYS A 31 1.02 6.19 -18.60
C CYS A 31 1.78 5.92 -19.90
N PRO A 32 3.08 5.57 -19.84
CA PRO A 32 3.81 5.05 -20.98
C PRO A 32 3.08 3.92 -21.70
N ALA A 33 3.31 3.82 -22.99
CA ALA A 33 2.66 2.85 -23.84
C ALA A 33 3.05 1.40 -23.47
N GLU A 34 4.21 1.23 -22.86
CA GLU A 34 4.84 -0.02 -22.45
C GLU A 34 4.44 -0.45 -21.03
N THR A 35 3.68 0.36 -20.29
CA THR A 35 3.23 0.02 -18.94
C THR A 35 2.40 -1.26 -18.97
N THR A 36 2.78 -2.22 -18.14
CA THR A 36 2.14 -3.54 -18.08
C THR A 36 0.79 -3.47 -17.36
N LEU A 37 -0.08 -4.44 -17.62
CA LEU A 37 -1.35 -4.55 -16.89
C LEU A 37 -1.12 -4.76 -15.39
N ASP A 38 -0.09 -5.52 -15.00
CA ASP A 38 0.24 -5.77 -13.60
C ASP A 38 0.63 -4.48 -12.87
N GLU A 39 1.42 -3.61 -13.50
CA GLU A 39 1.74 -2.29 -12.95
C GLU A 39 0.49 -1.42 -12.79
N LEU A 40 -0.39 -1.41 -13.81
CA LEU A 40 -1.64 -0.68 -13.76
C LEU A 40 -2.54 -1.17 -12.61
N ILE A 41 -2.66 -2.48 -12.43
CA ILE A 41 -3.44 -3.10 -11.34
C ILE A 41 -2.81 -2.77 -9.99
N ARG A 42 -1.48 -2.86 -9.87
CA ARG A 42 -0.75 -2.54 -8.63
C ARG A 42 -0.98 -1.09 -8.20
N VAL A 43 -0.89 -0.14 -9.13
CA VAL A 43 -1.14 1.29 -8.85
C VAL A 43 -2.61 1.55 -8.55
N ALA A 44 -3.54 0.95 -9.30
CA ALA A 44 -4.97 1.08 -9.00
C ALA A 44 -5.31 0.51 -7.61
N GLY A 45 -4.65 -0.58 -7.20
CA GLY A 45 -4.81 -1.22 -5.90
C GLY A 45 -4.18 -0.44 -4.73
N SER A 46 -3.15 0.37 -4.97
CA SER A 46 -2.44 1.09 -3.90
C SER A 46 -3.25 2.21 -3.26
N ARG A 47 -4.38 2.63 -3.87
CA ARG A 47 -5.23 3.69 -3.33
C ARG A 47 -5.61 3.45 -1.86
N TRP A 48 -6.03 2.22 -1.54
CA TRP A 48 -6.47 1.90 -0.19
C TRP A 48 -5.31 1.97 0.82
N VAL A 49 -4.13 1.46 0.45
CA VAL A 49 -2.91 1.53 1.27
C VAL A 49 -2.51 2.99 1.52
N VAL A 50 -2.66 3.87 0.52
CA VAL A 50 -2.42 5.31 0.69
C VAL A 50 -3.40 5.92 1.69
N GLU A 51 -4.69 5.60 1.58
CA GLU A 51 -5.71 6.07 2.52
C GLU A 51 -5.41 5.60 3.95
N GLU A 52 -5.05 4.33 4.13
CA GLU A 52 -4.66 3.76 5.42
C GLU A 52 -3.43 4.48 6.00
N CYS A 53 -2.38 4.69 5.19
CA CYS A 53 -1.19 5.45 5.60
C CYS A 53 -1.54 6.85 6.14
N PHE A 54 -2.44 7.58 5.44
CA PHE A 54 -2.91 8.87 5.92
C PHE A 54 -3.71 8.78 7.22
N GLN A 55 -4.55 7.75 7.39
CA GLN A 55 -5.27 7.55 8.65
C GLN A 55 -4.31 7.25 9.80
N SER A 56 -3.32 6.38 9.59
CA SER A 56 -2.31 6.09 10.59
C SER A 56 -1.48 7.34 10.96
N ALA A 57 -1.12 8.17 9.99
CA ALA A 57 -0.38 9.41 10.25
C ALA A 57 -1.21 10.43 11.06
N LYS A 58 -2.53 10.49 10.87
CA LYS A 58 -3.43 11.31 11.70
C LYS A 58 -3.46 10.81 13.14
N GLN A 59 -3.79 9.53 13.32
CA GLN A 59 -3.96 8.94 14.65
C GLN A 59 -2.66 8.86 15.44
N GLY A 60 -1.53 8.56 14.78
CA GLY A 60 -0.26 8.28 15.44
C GLY A 60 0.75 9.42 15.44
N CYS A 61 0.61 10.42 14.55
CA CYS A 61 1.57 11.51 14.40
C CYS A 61 0.93 12.91 14.36
N GLY A 62 -0.39 12.99 14.62
CA GLY A 62 -1.11 14.25 14.72
C GLY A 62 -1.16 15.03 13.41
N LEU A 63 -1.22 14.34 12.25
CA LEU A 63 -1.19 14.98 10.93
C LEU A 63 -2.25 16.08 10.76
N ASP A 64 -3.39 15.96 11.42
CA ASP A 64 -4.52 16.89 11.41
C ASP A 64 -4.72 17.70 12.70
N ASP A 65 -3.79 17.63 13.66
CA ASP A 65 -3.89 18.33 14.95
C ASP A 65 -3.57 19.83 14.87
N TYR A 66 -3.00 20.30 13.75
CA TYR A 66 -2.65 21.71 13.59
C TYR A 66 -3.88 22.59 13.30
N GLN A 67 -4.05 23.66 14.08
CA GLN A 67 -5.18 24.59 14.02
C GLN A 67 -5.28 25.50 12.76
N VAL A 68 -4.46 25.26 11.73
CA VAL A 68 -4.48 25.96 10.43
C VAL A 68 -4.36 27.50 10.55
N ARG A 69 -3.68 28.02 11.59
CA ARG A 69 -3.59 29.48 11.84
C ARG A 69 -2.74 30.24 10.82
N ARG A 70 -1.70 29.61 10.27
CA ARG A 70 -0.83 30.18 9.24
C ARG A 70 -0.41 29.11 8.23
N TYR A 71 -0.36 29.47 6.96
CA TYR A 71 0.05 28.55 5.89
C TYR A 71 1.45 27.94 6.10
N PRO A 72 2.50 28.72 6.41
CA PRO A 72 3.83 28.14 6.67
C PRO A 72 3.85 27.20 7.88
N GLY A 73 3.08 27.50 8.92
CA GLY A 73 2.95 26.65 10.10
C GLY A 73 2.29 25.32 9.76
N ARG A 74 1.18 25.36 9.00
CA ARG A 74 0.51 24.16 8.50
C ARG A 74 1.43 23.31 7.63
N HIS A 75 2.17 23.92 6.71
CA HIS A 75 3.09 23.18 5.84
C HIS A 75 4.19 22.48 6.64
N ARG A 76 4.85 23.19 7.57
CA ARG A 76 5.90 22.60 8.42
C ARG A 76 5.35 21.46 9.28
N HIS A 77 4.17 21.64 9.88
CA HIS A 77 3.51 20.62 10.67
C HIS A 77 3.23 19.35 9.85
N MET A 78 2.60 19.51 8.68
CA MET A 78 2.31 18.38 7.78
C MET A 78 3.59 17.64 7.36
N THR A 79 4.65 18.36 7.01
CA THR A 79 5.94 17.74 6.65
C THR A 79 6.53 16.96 7.81
N LEU A 80 6.56 17.52 9.03
CA LEU A 80 7.10 16.86 10.21
C LEU A 80 6.27 15.63 10.62
N ALA A 81 4.94 15.73 10.60
CA ALA A 81 4.05 14.61 10.92
C ALA A 81 4.20 13.45 9.91
N MET A 82 4.28 13.75 8.61
CA MET A 82 4.52 12.74 7.57
C MET A 82 5.92 12.11 7.69
N ALA A 83 6.95 12.90 8.02
CA ALA A 83 8.30 12.39 8.24
C ALA A 83 8.38 11.47 9.46
N ALA A 84 7.76 11.85 10.58
CA ALA A 84 7.67 11.02 11.77
C ALA A 84 6.94 9.70 11.48
N HIS A 85 5.81 9.76 10.76
CA HIS A 85 5.09 8.56 10.34
C HIS A 85 5.95 7.64 9.48
N ALA A 86 6.68 8.18 8.49
CA ALA A 86 7.58 7.40 7.66
C ALA A 86 8.70 6.73 8.47
N CYS A 87 9.31 7.46 9.42
CA CYS A 87 10.32 6.89 10.32
C CYS A 87 9.77 5.71 11.14
N LEU A 88 8.60 5.88 11.76
CA LEU A 88 7.96 4.82 12.55
C LEU A 88 7.60 3.60 11.70
N THR A 89 7.08 3.81 10.50
CA THR A 89 6.74 2.72 9.56
C THR A 89 7.99 1.95 9.13
N VAL A 90 9.10 2.62 8.84
CA VAL A 90 10.38 1.96 8.49
C VAL A 90 10.96 1.21 9.67
N LEU A 91 10.93 1.77 10.87
CA LEU A 91 11.41 1.09 12.08
C LEU A 91 10.59 -0.18 12.34
N ARG A 92 9.26 -0.09 12.27
CA ARG A 92 8.37 -1.24 12.42
C ARG A 92 8.62 -2.31 11.36
N ALA A 93 8.84 -1.94 10.11
CA ALA A 93 9.15 -2.90 9.05
C ALA A 93 10.45 -3.68 9.35
N ARG A 94 11.50 -2.98 9.80
CA ARG A 94 12.78 -3.61 10.17
C ARG A 94 12.66 -4.57 11.35
N GLU A 95 11.83 -4.23 12.34
CA GLU A 95 11.55 -5.13 13.48
C GLU A 95 10.88 -6.42 13.03
N LEU A 96 9.93 -6.34 12.10
CA LEU A 96 9.26 -7.52 11.54
C LEU A 96 10.23 -8.41 10.73
N ASP A 97 11.07 -7.81 9.88
CA ASP A 97 12.09 -8.55 9.12
C ASP A 97 13.10 -9.27 10.04
N THR A 98 13.43 -8.65 11.18
CA THR A 98 14.34 -9.24 12.17
C THR A 98 13.66 -10.41 12.91
N GLY A 99 12.36 -10.28 13.22
CA GLY A 99 11.58 -11.34 13.84
C GLY A 99 11.38 -12.56 12.94
N GLU A 100 11.17 -12.38 11.64
CA GLU A 100 11.07 -13.49 10.69
C GLU A 100 12.39 -14.29 10.60
N ALA A 101 13.54 -13.60 10.65
CA ALA A 101 14.85 -14.23 10.67
C ALA A 101 15.14 -15.03 11.97
N GLU A 102 14.51 -14.66 13.09
CA GLU A 102 14.64 -15.36 14.37
C GLU A 102 13.68 -16.57 14.48
N THR A 103 12.56 -16.55 13.76
CA THR A 103 11.52 -17.58 13.84
C THR A 103 11.68 -18.79 12.91
N ASP A 104 12.76 -18.92 12.14
CA ASP A 104 13.03 -20.12 11.33
C ASP A 104 13.69 -21.21 12.22
N PRO A 105 12.96 -22.25 12.70
CA PRO A 105 13.56 -23.30 13.50
C PRO A 105 14.01 -24.44 12.57
N LEU A 106 15.22 -24.93 12.85
CA LEU A 106 15.91 -26.08 12.30
C LEU A 106 14.99 -27.21 11.75
N SER A 107 15.32 -27.66 10.53
CA SER A 107 14.74 -28.76 9.75
C SER A 107 14.05 -29.91 10.50
N SER A 108 12.83 -30.20 10.03
CA SER A 108 12.24 -31.53 9.78
C SER A 108 12.61 -32.68 10.72
N SER A 109 11.65 -33.04 11.59
CA SER A 109 11.51 -34.41 12.08
C SER A 109 10.14 -34.94 11.64
N THR A 110 10.09 -35.55 10.45
CA THR A 110 8.96 -36.35 9.99
C THR A 110 8.82 -37.57 10.89
N SER A 111 7.87 -37.57 11.81
CA SER A 111 7.36 -38.81 12.41
C SER A 111 6.13 -39.25 11.63
N ALA A 112 6.28 -40.34 10.88
CA ALA A 112 5.18 -41.00 10.20
C ALA A 112 4.20 -41.62 11.22
N PRO A 113 2.87 -41.61 10.97
CA PRO A 113 1.93 -42.27 11.87
C PRO A 113 1.90 -43.79 11.59
N PRO A 114 1.61 -44.63 12.60
CA PRO A 114 1.45 -46.06 12.40
C PRO A 114 0.11 -46.35 11.71
N ARG A 115 0.14 -47.18 10.67
CA ARG A 115 -1.08 -47.73 10.06
C ARG A 115 -1.61 -48.84 10.98
N SER A 116 -2.83 -48.68 11.50
CA SER A 116 -3.61 -49.80 12.03
C SER A 116 -4.74 -50.09 11.07
N GLY A 117 -4.75 -51.31 10.53
CA GLY A 117 -5.89 -51.91 9.84
C GLY A 117 -6.72 -52.78 10.77
N ALA A 118 -7.72 -53.40 10.14
CA ALA A 118 -8.76 -54.31 10.63
C ALA A 118 -9.97 -53.64 11.28
#